data_AF-A0A0S7CY63-F1
#
_entry.id   AF-A0A0S7CY63-F1
#
_cell.length_a   1.000
_cell.length_b   1.000
_cell.length_c   1.000
_cell.angle_alpha   90.00
_cell.angle_beta   90.00
_cell.angle_gamma   90.00
#
_symmetry.space_group_name_H-M   'P 1'
#
loop_
_entity.id
_entity.type
_entity.pdbx_description
1 polymer ?
#
loop_
_entity_poly.entity_id
_entity_poly.type
_entity_poly.pdbx_seq_one_letter_code
_entity_poly.pdbx_strand_id
1 'polypeptide(L)'
;MREFTARFATAEEIEHWDKHVTANPNGGNLLQSEAFADVKQHFGWKPLHLVYETADYSSYNLVLEKSFPLLGKLWYLIKGPDVAGVEDIPGIIKQTGNS
;
A
#
# COMPACT_ATOMS: atom_id res chain seq x y z
N MET A 1 -18.48 3.33 9.82
CA MET A 1 -17.08 3.15 9.42
C MET A 1 -17.05 1.92 8.56
N ARG A 2 -16.58 2.01 7.31
CA ARG A 2 -16.44 0.83 6.45
C ARG A 2 -15.34 -0.06 7.05
N GLU A 3 -15.59 -1.37 7.10
CA GLU A 3 -14.60 -2.32 7.58
C GLU A 3 -13.60 -2.64 6.47
N PHE A 4 -12.32 -2.63 6.82
CA PHE A 4 -11.22 -2.95 5.92
C PHE A 4 -10.44 -4.14 6.48
N THR A 5 -10.10 -5.08 5.61
CA THR A 5 -9.01 -6.03 5.86
C THR A 5 -7.76 -5.54 5.15
N ALA A 6 -6.60 -6.02 5.58
CA ALA A 6 -5.34 -5.79 4.88
C ALA A 6 -4.57 -7.09 4.82
N ARG A 7 -3.90 -7.27 3.69
CA ARG A 7 -3.05 -8.42 3.41
C ARG A 7 -1.93 -8.00 2.46
N PHE A 8 -0.88 -8.80 2.41
CA PHE A 8 0.09 -8.69 1.33
C PHE A 8 -0.55 -9.12 0.00
N ALA A 9 -0.14 -8.45 -1.07
CA ALA A 9 -0.49 -8.83 -2.43
C ALA A 9 0.07 -10.21 -2.76
N THR A 10 -0.67 -10.95 -3.58
CA THR A 10 -0.22 -12.22 -4.15
C THR A 10 0.81 -11.97 -5.26
N ALA A 11 1.53 -13.00 -5.69
CA ALA A 11 2.49 -12.88 -6.79
C ALA A 11 1.82 -12.43 -8.10
N GLU A 12 0.61 -12.92 -8.40
CA GLU A 12 -0.15 -12.53 -9.60
C GLU A 12 -0.57 -11.06 -9.56
N GLU A 13 -0.98 -10.57 -8.39
CA GLU A 13 -1.33 -9.15 -8.19
C GLU A 13 -0.10 -8.24 -8.31
N ILE A 14 1.07 -8.70 -7.87
CA ILE A 14 2.33 -7.95 -8.02
C ILE A 14 2.76 -7.92 -9.50
N GLU A 15 2.61 -9.03 -10.23
CA GLU A 15 2.90 -9.07 -11.68
C GLU A 15 2.05 -8.05 -12.46
N HIS A 16 0.82 -7.81 -12.02
CA HIS A 16 -0.11 -6.86 -12.64
C HIS A 16 -0.26 -5.56 -11.84
N TRP A 17 0.72 -5.24 -10.99
CA TRP A 17 0.57 -4.21 -9.96
C TRP A 17 0.11 -2.85 -10.48
N ASP A 18 0.78 -2.33 -11.51
CA ASP A 18 0.48 -0.98 -12.04
C ASP A 18 -0.94 -0.88 -12.62
N LYS A 19 -1.47 -1.99 -13.15
CA LYS A 19 -2.86 -2.06 -13.62
C LYS A 19 -3.82 -1.96 -12.43
N HIS A 20 -3.53 -2.65 -11.34
CA HIS A 20 -4.33 -2.60 -10.12
C HIS A 20 -4.28 -1.21 -9.45
N VAL A 21 -3.08 -0.62 -9.32
CA VAL A 21 -2.90 0.73 -8.76
C VAL A 21 -3.68 1.77 -9.56
N THR A 22 -3.61 1.73 -10.89
CA THR A 22 -4.33 2.70 -11.75
C THR A 22 -5.85 2.53 -11.65
N ALA A 23 -6.33 1.33 -11.30
CA ALA A 23 -7.74 1.04 -11.08
C ALA A 23 -8.23 1.38 -9.66
N ASN A 24 -7.35 1.87 -8.77
CA ASN A 24 -7.77 2.35 -7.45
C ASN A 24 -8.79 3.51 -7.57
N PRO A 25 -9.64 3.73 -6.55
CA PRO A 25 -10.76 4.67 -6.63
C PRO A 25 -10.43 6.10 -7.08
N ASN A 26 -9.24 6.62 -6.75
CA ASN A 26 -8.82 7.97 -7.16
C ASN A 26 -7.87 7.99 -8.38
N GLY A 27 -7.86 6.91 -9.17
CA GLY A 27 -7.08 6.80 -10.41
C GLY A 27 -5.61 6.39 -10.23
N GLY A 28 -5.23 6.01 -9.01
CA GLY A 28 -3.88 5.58 -8.68
C GLY A 28 -2.86 6.71 -8.65
N ASN A 29 -1.62 6.38 -8.28
CA ASN A 29 -0.52 7.34 -8.20
C ASN A 29 0.77 6.70 -8.70
N LEU A 30 1.56 7.43 -9.50
CA LEU A 30 2.89 6.98 -9.93
C LEU A 30 3.79 6.56 -8.76
N LEU A 31 3.67 7.24 -7.61
CA LEU A 31 4.44 6.91 -6.41
C LEU A 31 4.07 5.57 -5.76
N GLN A 32 3.00 4.95 -6.26
CA GLN A 32 2.51 3.63 -5.86
C GLN A 32 2.86 2.56 -6.91
N SER A 33 3.50 2.91 -8.03
CA SER A 33 3.87 1.99 -9.12
C SER A 33 5.07 1.11 -8.80
N GLU A 34 5.24 0.03 -9.58
CA GLU A 34 6.39 -0.87 -9.47
C GLU A 34 7.68 -0.18 -9.89
N ALA A 35 7.65 0.67 -10.92
CA ALA A 35 8.81 1.46 -11.32
C ALA A 35 9.34 2.34 -10.18
N PHE A 36 8.45 2.89 -9.36
CA PHE A 36 8.84 3.65 -8.18
C PHE A 36 9.39 2.74 -7.05
N ALA A 37 8.79 1.56 -6.88
CA ALA A 37 9.26 0.54 -5.93
C ALA A 37 10.71 0.11 -6.23
N ASP A 38 11.02 -0.16 -7.50
CA ASP A 38 12.35 -0.58 -7.96
C ASP A 38 13.41 0.49 -7.66
N VAL A 39 13.13 1.76 -7.97
CA VAL A 39 14.02 2.88 -7.60
C VAL A 39 14.31 2.87 -6.10
N LYS A 40 13.29 2.64 -5.26
CA LYS A 40 13.46 2.65 -3.80
C LYS A 40 14.22 1.43 -3.28
N GLN A 41 14.08 0.27 -3.92
CA GLN A 41 14.91 -0.91 -3.63
C GLN A 41 16.39 -0.60 -3.80
N HIS A 42 16.76 0.07 -4.89
CA HIS A 42 18.13 0.50 -5.14
C HIS A 42 18.68 1.46 -4.06
N PHE A 43 17.81 2.16 -3.31
CA PHE A 43 18.19 3.00 -2.17
C PHE A 43 18.02 2.32 -0.79
N GLY A 44 17.95 0.99 -0.76
CA GLY A 44 17.93 0.19 0.47
C GLY A 44 16.60 0.19 1.20
N TRP A 45 15.50 0.47 0.50
CA TRP A 45 14.15 0.24 1.01
C TRP A 45 13.65 -1.14 0.58
N LYS A 46 12.80 -1.75 1.39
CA LYS A 46 12.06 -2.95 1.03
C LYS A 46 10.61 -2.54 0.72
N PRO A 47 10.18 -2.57 -0.55
CA PRO A 47 8.78 -2.38 -0.88
C PRO A 47 7.94 -3.54 -0.37
N LEU A 48 6.76 -3.20 0.11
CA LEU A 48 5.72 -4.10 0.57
C LEU A 48 4.43 -3.71 -0.15
N HIS A 49 3.89 -4.65 -0.91
CA HIS A 49 2.65 -4.48 -1.65
C HIS A 49 1.49 -4.89 -0.76
N LEU A 50 0.71 -3.93 -0.28
CA LEU A 50 -0.47 -4.15 0.55
C LEU A 50 -1.74 -3.97 -0.27
N VAL A 51 -2.71 -4.85 -0.03
CA VAL A 51 -4.06 -4.76 -0.56
C VAL A 51 -5.00 -4.54 0.62
N TYR A 52 -5.74 -3.45 0.57
CA TYR A 52 -6.82 -3.18 1.50
C TYR A 52 -8.15 -3.55 0.83
N GLU A 53 -8.94 -4.38 1.48
CA GLU A 53 -10.18 -4.90 0.90
C GLU A 53 -11.36 -4.46 1.75
N THR A 54 -12.45 -4.13 1.07
CA THR A 54 -13.77 -3.87 1.65
C THR A 54 -14.79 -4.75 0.95
N ALA A 55 -16.05 -4.67 1.39
CA ALA A 55 -17.14 -5.33 0.66
C ALA A 55 -17.34 -4.78 -0.78
N ASP A 56 -16.87 -3.55 -1.05
CA ASP A 56 -17.20 -2.83 -2.28
C ASP A 56 -16.01 -2.74 -3.27
N TYR A 57 -14.78 -2.69 -2.76
CA TYR A 57 -13.57 -2.51 -3.58
C TYR A 57 -12.29 -2.97 -2.86
N SER A 58 -11.24 -3.13 -3.66
CA SER A 58 -9.85 -3.31 -3.20
C SER A 58 -9.01 -2.08 -3.55
N SER A 59 -8.07 -1.72 -2.66
CA SER A 59 -7.12 -0.63 -2.85
C SER A 59 -5.68 -1.15 -2.72
N TYR A 60 -4.90 -0.97 -3.79
CA TYR A 60 -3.54 -1.47 -3.92
C TYR A 60 -2.53 -0.37 -3.55
N ASN A 61 -1.74 -0.61 -2.49
CA ASN A 61 -0.89 0.39 -1.88
C ASN A 61 0.52 -0.16 -1.63
N LEU A 62 1.51 0.57 -2.14
CA LEU A 62 2.93 0.41 -1.92
C LEU A 62 3.35 1.05 -0.60
N VAL A 63 3.91 0.22 0.29
CA VAL A 63 4.54 0.63 1.53
C VAL A 63 6.04 0.42 1.43
N LEU A 64 6.84 1.38 1.88
CA LEU A 64 8.28 1.21 1.95
C LEU A 64 8.72 0.91 3.39
N GLU A 65 9.31 -0.26 3.60
CA GLU A 65 9.95 -0.64 4.85
C GLU A 65 11.44 -0.32 4.79
N LYS A 66 11.98 0.28 5.86
CA LYS A 66 13.43 0.36 6.09
C LYS A 66 13.76 -0.15 7.48
N SER A 67 14.68 -1.10 7.54
CA SER A 67 15.18 -1.63 8.81
C SER A 67 16.37 -0.80 9.28
N PHE A 68 16.30 -0.32 10.53
CA PHE A 68 17.38 0.37 11.19
C PHE A 68 17.92 -0.52 12.31
N PRO A 69 19.24 -0.81 12.33
CA PRO A 69 19.84 -1.52 13.45
C PRO A 69 19.48 -0.84 14.77
N LEU A 70 19.04 -1.62 15.76
CA LEU A 70 18.64 -1.19 17.12
C LEU A 70 17.34 -0.38 17.24
N LEU A 71 16.87 0.27 16.17
CA LEU A 71 15.69 1.14 16.20
C LEU A 71 14.42 0.51 15.59
N GLY A 72 14.54 -0.71 15.05
CA GLY A 72 13.41 -1.45 14.49
C GLY A 72 13.14 -1.12 13.02
N LYS A 73 11.87 -1.10 12.63
CA LYS A 73 11.43 -0.94 11.24
C LYS A 73 10.62 0.35 11.08
N LEU A 74 10.97 1.12 10.07
CA LEU A 74 10.19 2.28 9.63
C LEU A 74 9.34 1.87 8.44
N TRP A 75 8.03 2.06 8.53
CA TRP A 75 7.11 1.91 7.41
C TRP A 75 6.67 3.29 6.91
N TYR A 76 6.83 3.51 5.62
CA TYR A 76 6.48 4.77 4.97
C TYR A 76 5.43 4.53 3.89
N LEU A 77 4.21 5.00 4.14
CA LEU A 77 3.13 5.05 3.16
C LEU A 77 3.23 6.36 2.37
N ILE A 78 3.49 6.26 1.08
CA ILE A 78 3.71 7.45 0.25
C ILE A 78 2.37 8.08 -0.14
N LYS A 79 2.19 9.35 0.25
CA LYS A 79 0.94 10.12 0.06
C LYS A 79 -0.31 9.58 0.78
N GLY A 80 -0.14 8.70 1.76
CA GLY A 80 -1.24 8.12 2.52
C GLY A 80 -2.03 7.09 1.71
N PRO A 81 -2.93 6.34 2.38
CA PRO A 81 -3.71 5.30 1.73
C PRO A 81 -4.68 5.89 0.70
N ASP A 82 -4.77 5.26 -0.48
CA ASP A 82 -5.71 5.68 -1.51
C ASP A 82 -7.12 5.15 -1.19
N VAL A 83 -7.97 6.02 -0.66
CA VAL A 83 -9.34 5.68 -0.21
C VAL A 83 -10.39 6.48 -0.97
N ALA A 84 -11.56 5.88 -1.21
CA ALA A 84 -12.65 6.50 -1.95
C ALA A 84 -13.25 7.76 -1.29
N GLY A 85 -13.05 7.94 0.02
CA GLY A 85 -13.52 9.10 0.78
C GLY A 85 -12.77 9.30 2.10
N VAL A 86 -12.84 10.51 2.67
CA VAL A 86 -12.12 10.87 3.92
C VAL A 86 -12.64 10.05 5.11
N GLU A 87 -13.90 9.62 5.06
CA GLU A 87 -14.57 8.77 6.04
C GLU A 87 -13.98 7.35 6.16
N ASP A 88 -13.22 6.90 5.16
CA ASP A 88 -12.58 5.58 5.12
C ASP A 88 -11.20 5.57 5.81
N ILE A 89 -10.61 6.76 6.04
CA ILE A 89 -9.27 6.91 6.65
C ILE A 89 -9.13 6.19 8.01
N PRO A 90 -10.10 6.26 8.95
CA PRO A 90 -9.94 5.59 10.24
C PRO A 90 -9.85 4.06 10.14
N GLY A 91 -10.57 3.45 9.19
CA GLY A 91 -10.60 1.99 9.01
C GLY A 91 -9.28 1.45 8.47
N ILE A 92 -8.74 2.10 7.43
CA ILE A 92 -7.49 1.70 6.78
C ILE A 92 -6.27 1.91 7.68
N ILE A 93 -6.23 2.99 8.48
CA ILE A 93 -5.15 3.23 9.45
C ILE A 93 -5.13 2.13 10.52
N LYS A 94 -6.30 1.78 11.07
CA LYS A 94 -6.40 0.73 12.10
C LYS A 94 -5.80 -0.58 11.61
N GLN A 95 -6.06 -0.94 10.35
CA GLN A 95 -5.61 -2.21 9.82
C GLN A 95 -4.13 -2.20 9.39
N THR A 96 -3.61 -1.05 8.97
CA THR A 96 -2.16 -0.90 8.65
C THR A 96 -1.26 -1.24 9.83
N GLY A 97 -1.67 -0.93 11.07
CA GLY A 97 -0.92 -1.28 12.28
C GLY A 97 -1.00 -2.76 12.70
N ASN A 98 -1.94 -3.52 12.14
CA ASN A 98 -2.19 -4.93 12.46
C ASN A 98 -1.71 -5.90 11.36
N SER A 99 -1.11 -5.38 10.28
CA SER A 99 -0.68 -6.14 9.10
C SER A 99 0.76 -6.60 9.18
#